data_AF-A0A6I4YVW2-F1
#
_entry.id   AF-A0A6I4YVW2-F1
#
_cell.length_a   1.000
_cell.length_b   1.000
_cell.length_c   1.000
_cell.angle_alpha   90.00
_cell.angle_beta   90.00
_cell.angle_gamma   90.00
#
_symmetry.space_group_name_H-M   'P 1'
#
loop_
_entity.id
_entity.type
_entity.pdbx_description
1 polymer ?
#
loop_
_entity_poly.entity_id
_entity_poly.type
_entity_poly.pdbx_seq_one_letter_code
_entity_poly.pdbx_strand_id
1 'polypeptide(L)'
;MDSAMMRMHAGMHAATPSGNPDRDFLTMMIPHHQGAVDAAKAELLYGKDPQVRRLAQEILTEQALEIDYMHRLLESRTAALQGQNQP
;
A
#
# COMPACT_ATOMS: atom_id res chain seq x y z
N MET A 1 7.52 3.78 15.15
CA MET A 1 7.58 2.63 14.23
C MET A 1 6.53 1.57 14.57
N ASP A 2 6.44 1.09 15.81
CA ASP A 2 5.60 -0.06 16.18
C ASP A 2 4.13 0.04 15.76
N SER A 3 3.49 1.20 15.95
CA SER A 3 2.11 1.39 15.53
C SER A 3 1.90 1.33 14.00
N ALA A 4 2.90 1.70 13.20
CA ALA A 4 2.83 1.58 11.74
C ALA A 4 2.87 0.11 11.31
N MET A 5 3.77 -0.66 11.91
CA MET A 5 3.88 -2.10 11.66
C MET A 5 2.63 -2.86 12.08
N MET A 6 2.02 -2.50 13.21
CA MET A 6 0.75 -3.09 13.66
C MET A 6 -0.39 -2.81 12.68
N ARG A 7 -0.53 -1.57 12.18
CA ARG A 7 -1.55 -1.23 11.18
C ARG A 7 -1.34 -1.98 9.86
N MET A 8 -0.09 -2.05 9.41
CA MET A 8 0.28 -2.83 8.22
C MET A 8 -0.14 -4.29 8.37
N HIS A 9 0.25 -4.93 9.47
CA HIS A 9 -0.07 -6.33 9.73
C HIS A 9 -1.58 -6.56 9.82
N ALA A 10 -2.31 -5.69 10.52
CA ALA A 10 -3.76 -5.76 10.59
C ALA A 10 -4.42 -5.62 9.21
N GLY A 11 -3.97 -4.68 8.38
CA GLY A 11 -4.50 -4.47 7.02
C GLY A 11 -4.23 -5.66 6.10
N MET A 12 -3.02 -6.23 6.17
CA MET A 12 -2.61 -7.43 5.45
C MET A 12 -3.48 -8.65 5.79
N HIS A 13 -3.82 -8.83 7.07
CA HIS A 13 -4.61 -9.98 7.54
C HIS A 13 -6.13 -9.77 7.43
N ALA A 14 -6.60 -8.54 7.21
CA ALA A 14 -8.02 -8.24 7.09
C ALA A 14 -8.62 -8.67 5.73
N ALA A 15 -7.79 -8.81 4.69
CA ALA A 15 -8.26 -9.18 3.36
C ALA A 15 -8.55 -10.68 3.27
N THR A 16 -9.83 -11.03 3.05
CA THR A 16 -10.20 -12.40 2.66
C THR A 16 -9.73 -12.66 1.23
N PRO A 17 -9.02 -13.77 0.96
CA PRO A 17 -8.61 -14.11 -0.41
C PRO A 17 -9.83 -14.20 -1.33
N SER A 18 -9.80 -13.49 -2.46
CA SER A 18 -10.87 -13.50 -3.45
C SER A 18 -10.73 -14.65 -4.45
N GLY A 19 -9.60 -15.37 -4.44
CA GLY A 19 -9.28 -16.42 -5.42
C GLY A 19 -8.80 -15.87 -6.76
N ASN A 20 -8.57 -14.56 -6.87
CA ASN A 20 -7.95 -13.92 -8.03
C ASN A 20 -6.56 -13.43 -7.61
N PRO A 21 -5.47 -14.08 -8.09
CA PRO A 21 -4.12 -13.75 -7.65
C PRO A 21 -3.73 -12.28 -7.81
N ASP A 22 -4.16 -11.63 -8.90
CA ASP A 22 -3.87 -10.22 -9.14
C ASP A 22 -4.57 -9.32 -8.12
N ARG A 23 -5.85 -9.60 -7.83
CA ARG A 23 -6.62 -8.84 -6.84
C ARG A 23 -6.07 -9.06 -5.44
N ASP A 24 -5.73 -10.29 -5.11
CA ASP A 24 -5.19 -10.66 -3.80
C ASP A 24 -3.82 -10.01 -3.58
N PHE A 25 -2.96 -9.99 -4.61
CA PHE A 25 -1.68 -9.28 -4.57
C PHE A 25 -1.85 -7.78 -4.33
N LEU A 26 -2.71 -7.10 -5.09
CA LEU A 26 -2.94 -5.66 -4.94
C LEU A 26 -3.56 -5.33 -3.57
N THR A 27 -4.50 -6.15 -3.11
CA THR A 27 -5.18 -5.94 -1.82
C THR A 27 -4.22 -6.11 -0.64
N MET A 28 -3.23 -7.00 -0.76
CA MET A 28 -2.13 -7.10 0.22
C MET A 28 -1.10 -5.97 0.08
N MET A 29 -0.70 -5.60 -1.14
CA MET A 29 0.39 -4.63 -1.28
C MET A 29 0.03 -3.21 -0.86
N ILE A 30 -1.23 -2.80 -0.97
CA ILE A 30 -1.67 -1.48 -0.50
C ILE A 30 -1.36 -1.26 0.99
N PRO A 31 -1.84 -2.09 1.95
CA PRO A 31 -1.50 -1.91 3.36
C PRO A 31 -0.02 -2.12 3.66
N HIS A 32 0.69 -2.99 2.93
CA HIS A 32 2.14 -3.14 3.06
C HIS A 32 2.86 -1.81 2.76
N HIS A 33 2.54 -1.18 1.64
CA HIS A 33 3.15 0.08 1.22
C HIS A 33 2.74 1.23 2.16
N GLN A 34 1.50 1.23 2.66
CA GLN A 34 1.06 2.20 3.65
C GLN A 34 1.88 2.11 4.95
N GLY A 35 2.26 0.90 5.36
CA GLY A 35 3.18 0.69 6.49
C GLY A 35 4.54 1.35 6.27
N ALA A 36 5.12 1.21 5.08
CA ALA A 36 6.38 1.83 4.71
C ALA A 36 6.27 3.37 4.67
N VAL A 37 5.18 3.91 4.12
CA VAL A 37 4.87 5.35 4.13
C VAL A 37 4.79 5.89 5.55
N ASP A 38 4.11 5.20 6.45
CA ASP A 38 3.98 5.62 7.85
C ASP A 38 5.33 5.57 8.60
N ALA A 39 6.15 4.55 8.34
CA ALA A 39 7.50 4.45 8.89
C ALA A 39 8.42 5.56 8.37
N ALA A 40 8.37 5.85 7.06
CA ALA A 40 9.11 6.95 6.45
C ALA A 40 8.72 8.31 7.03
N LYS A 41 7.42 8.57 7.23
CA LYS A 41 6.94 9.79 7.90
C LYS A 41 7.48 9.90 9.33
N ALA A 42 7.50 8.81 10.09
CA ALA A 42 8.08 8.81 11.43
C ALA A 42 9.57 9.14 11.41
N GLU A 43 10.35 8.58 10.48
CA GLU A 43 11.77 8.89 10.32
C GLU A 43 11.99 10.37 9.92
N LEU A 44 11.16 10.92 9.04
CA LEU A 44 11.24 12.34 8.67
C LEU A 44 10.88 13.29 9.82
N LEU A 45 10.07 12.86 10.78
CA LEU A 45 9.69 13.65 11.95
C LEU A 45 10.71 13.56 13.10
N TYR A 46 11.23 12.36 13.38
CA TYR A 46 12.00 12.08 14.59
C TYR A 46 13.47 11.71 14.32
N GLY A 47 13.77 11.24 13.11
CA GLY A 47 15.10 10.86 12.67
C GLY A 47 16.02 12.07 12.53
N LYS A 48 17.32 11.85 12.77
CA LYS A 48 18.34 12.91 12.81
C LYS A 48 19.43 12.75 11.74
N ASP A 49 19.63 11.54 11.24
CA ASP A 49 20.65 11.27 10.24
C ASP A 49 20.18 11.79 8.86
N PRO A 50 20.93 12.68 8.21
CA PRO A 50 20.50 13.29 6.95
C PRO A 50 20.44 12.30 5.78
N GLN A 51 21.26 11.24 5.78
CA GLN A 51 21.22 10.20 4.75
C GLN A 51 20.00 9.31 4.93
N VAL A 52 19.70 8.90 6.17
CA VAL A 52 18.52 8.08 6.46
C VAL A 52 17.22 8.85 6.18
N ARG A 53 17.17 10.15 6.53
CA ARG A 53 16.03 11.01 6.20
C ARG A 53 15.83 11.18 4.70
N ARG A 54 16.90 11.22 3.90
CA ARG A 54 16.80 11.26 2.44
C ARG A 54 16.16 9.98 1.91
N LEU A 55 16.63 8.82 2.37
CA LEU A 55 16.03 7.54 2.03
C LEU A 55 14.54 7.49 2.43
N ALA A 56 14.18 8.00 3.61
CA ALA A 56 12.79 8.07 4.03
C ALA A 56 11.93 8.95 3.10
N GLN A 57 12.47 10.06 2.58
CA GLN A 57 11.76 10.90 1.62
C GLN A 57 11.53 10.19 0.28
N GLU A 58 12.51 9.40 -0.19
CA GLU A 58 12.42 8.58 -1.40
C GLU A 58 11.32 7.52 -1.24
N ILE A 59 11.39 6.73 -0.15
CA ILE A 59 10.38 5.70 0.18
C ILE A 59 8.97 6.31 0.27
N LEU A 60 8.83 7.45 0.95
CA LEU A 60 7.54 8.13 1.07
C LEU A 60 6.95 8.47 -0.30
N THR A 61 7.77 8.97 -1.21
CA THR A 61 7.34 9.46 -2.52
C THR A 61 6.95 8.30 -3.42
N GLU A 62 7.84 7.31 -3.56
CA GLU A 62 7.64 6.17 -4.46
C GLU A 62 6.44 5.33 -4.02
N GLN A 63 6.38 4.96 -2.74
CA GLN A 63 5.32 4.07 -2.26
C GLN A 63 3.94 4.74 -2.20
N ALA A 64 3.88 6.06 -2.02
CA ALA A 64 2.60 6.78 -2.15
C ALA A 64 2.07 6.76 -3.60
N LEU A 65 2.96 6.89 -4.59
CA LEU A 65 2.57 6.77 -6.00
C LEU A 65 2.12 5.35 -6.35
N GLU A 66 2.81 4.33 -5.83
CA GLU A 66 2.44 2.93 -6.04
C GLU A 66 1.09 2.59 -5.40
N ILE A 67 0.77 3.14 -4.22
CA ILE A 67 -0.55 2.98 -3.60
C ILE A 67 -1.65 3.53 -4.53
N ASP A 68 -1.50 4.75 -5.04
CA ASP A 68 -2.47 5.35 -5.97
C ASP A 68 -2.62 4.50 -7.24
N TYR A 69 -1.50 4.03 -7.79
CA TYR A 69 -1.50 3.17 -8.96
C TYR A 69 -2.23 1.83 -8.70
N MET A 70 -1.98 1.17 -7.58
CA MET A 70 -2.65 -0.07 -7.20
C MET A 70 -4.16 0.11 -7.00
N HIS A 71 -4.60 1.24 -6.42
CA HIS A 71 -6.01 1.57 -6.32
C HIS A 71 -6.67 1.69 -7.69
N ARG A 72 -6.04 2.40 -8.64
CA ARG A 72 -6.54 2.50 -10.03
C ARG A 72 -6.62 1.13 -10.72
N LEU A 73 -5.64 0.26 -10.49
CA LEU A 73 -5.67 -1.10 -11.02
C LEU A 73 -6.84 -1.91 -10.45
N LEU A 74 -7.18 -1.76 -9.17
CA LEU A 74 -8.35 -2.41 -8.57
C LEU A 74 -9.66 -1.86 -9.14
N GLU A 75 -9.81 -0.54 -9.27
CA GLU A 75 -11.00 0.11 -9.80
C GLU A 75 -11.29 -0.29 -11.26
N SER A 76 -10.25 -0.22 -12.11
CA SER A 76 -10.37 -0.61 -13.53
C SER A 76 -10.75 -2.08 -13.71
N ARG A 77 -10.25 -2.97 -12.85
CA ARG A 77 -10.63 -4.40 -12.85
C ARG A 77 -12.05 -4.62 -12.34
N THR A 78 -12.51 -3.86 -11.35
CA THR A 78 -13.92 -3.89 -10.91
C THR A 78 -14.87 -3.48 -12.05
N ALA A 79 -14.53 -2.44 -12.80
CA ALA A 79 -15.31 -2.02 -13.98
C ALA A 79 -15.33 -3.10 -15.08
N ALA A 80 -14.20 -3.75 -15.35
CA ALA A 80 -14.11 -4.83 -16.33
C ALA A 80 -14.94 -6.07 -15.95
N LEU A 81 -14.97 -6.45 -14.66
CA LEU A 81 -15.79 -7.56 -14.15
C LEU A 81 -17.30 -7.26 -14.18
N GLN A 82 -17.70 -5.99 -13.99
CA GLN A 82 -19.10 -5.58 -14.09
C GLN A 82 -19.60 -5.49 -15.53
N GLY A 83 -18.73 -5.11 -16.48
CA GLY A 83 -19.05 -5.08 -17.91
C GLY A 83 -19.18 -6.47 -18.57
N GLN A 84 -18.61 -7.52 -17.98
CA GLN A 84 -18.75 -8.90 -18.46
C GLN A 84 -19.99 -9.63 -17.94
N ASN A 85 -20.79 -8.99 -17.08
CA ASN A 85 -22.01 -9.53 -16.47
C ASN A 85 -23.31 -8.87 -16.99
N GLN A 86 -23.30 -8.32 -18.20
CA GLN A 86 -24.55 -7.91 -18.87
C GLN A 86 -25.07 -9.05 -19.76
N PRO A 87 -26.39 -9.34 -19.72
CA PRO A 87 -26.99 -10.45 -20.47
C PRO A 87 -26.91 -10.27 -21.99
#